data_AF-A0A3N8FZ05-F1
#
_entry.id   AF-A0A3N8FZ05-F1
#
_cell.length_a   1.000
_cell.length_b   1.000
_cell.length_c   1.000
_cell.angle_alpha   90.00
_cell.angle_beta   90.00
_cell.angle_gamma   90.00
#
_symmetry.space_group_name_H-M   'P 1'
#
loop_
_entity.id
_entity.type
_entity.pdbx_description
1 polymer ?
#
loop_
_entity_poly.entity_id
_entity_poly.type
_entity_poly.pdbx_seq_one_letter_code
_entity_poly.pdbx_strand_id
1 'polypeptide(L)'
;MSLLTPEQIAAAQKANLESLFGLTTKAFEGVEKLIELNLQVVKSTLTESQENAQRLLSVKDAQELIALQASLSQPVAEKVLSYSRHLYEIASATQAEFAKVAEAQFEEQNKKVQALVDNVAKNAPAGSETAVAALKSALNAANTTYETVQKAAKQAVEIAETNFNAAAAVATKAASAAASRRSSKPAA
;
A
#
# COMPACT_ATOMS: atom_id res chain seq x y z
N MET A 1 -0.50 -45.21 -5.31
CA MET A 1 -0.77 -43.88 -5.88
C MET A 1 -2.19 -43.49 -5.51
N SER A 2 -2.38 -42.46 -4.70
CA SER A 2 -3.65 -41.73 -4.66
C SER A 2 -3.31 -40.26 -4.81
N LEU A 3 -3.38 -39.79 -6.05
CA LEU A 3 -3.21 -38.40 -6.42
C LEU A 3 -4.51 -37.69 -6.00
N LEU A 4 -4.46 -36.95 -4.89
CA LEU A 4 -5.50 -36.05 -4.35
C LEU A 4 -6.90 -36.67 -4.13
N THR A 5 -7.35 -36.74 -2.88
CA THR A 5 -8.73 -37.21 -2.61
C THR A 5 -9.76 -36.16 -3.04
N PRO A 6 -11.01 -36.56 -3.36
CA PRO A 6 -12.09 -35.61 -3.64
C PRO A 6 -12.28 -34.57 -2.52
N GLU A 7 -12.08 -34.94 -1.25
CA GLU A 7 -12.15 -33.99 -0.12
C GLU A 7 -11.03 -32.94 -0.19
N GLN A 8 -9.82 -33.33 -0.61
CA GLN A 8 -8.70 -32.39 -0.76
C GLN A 8 -8.93 -31.39 -1.90
N ILE A 9 -9.55 -31.84 -2.99
CA ILE A 9 -9.94 -30.98 -4.12
C ILE A 9 -11.02 -30.00 -3.69
N ALA A 10 -12.07 -30.47 -3.00
CA ALA A 10 -13.13 -29.62 -2.48
C ALA A 10 -12.61 -28.58 -1.47
N ALA A 11 -11.70 -28.98 -0.57
CA ALA A 11 -11.07 -28.07 0.37
C ALA A 11 -10.23 -27.00 -0.33
N ALA A 12 -9.46 -27.37 -1.36
CA ALA A 12 -8.69 -26.41 -2.15
C ALA A 12 -9.59 -25.42 -2.91
N GLN A 13 -10.69 -25.90 -3.51
CA GLN A 13 -11.66 -25.03 -4.17
C GLN A 13 -12.32 -24.06 -3.19
N LYS A 14 -12.69 -24.53 -2.00
CA LYS A 14 -13.25 -23.68 -0.95
C LYS A 14 -12.25 -22.59 -0.51
N ALA A 15 -11.01 -22.95 -0.23
CA ALA A 15 -9.97 -21.99 0.16
C ALA A 15 -9.71 -20.94 -0.94
N ASN A 16 -9.70 -21.36 -2.21
CA ASN A 16 -9.59 -20.44 -3.34
C ASN A 16 -10.78 -19.47 -3.41
N LEU A 17 -12.01 -19.93 -3.18
CA LEU A 17 -13.18 -19.06 -3.15
C LEU A 17 -13.14 -18.07 -1.98
N GLU A 18 -12.77 -18.52 -0.78
CA GLU A 18 -12.61 -17.65 0.39
C GLU A 18 -11.55 -16.57 0.14
N SER A 19 -10.42 -16.95 -0.47
CA SER A 19 -9.36 -16.01 -0.89
C SER A 19 -9.87 -15.00 -1.93
N LEU A 20 -10.59 -15.45 -2.95
CA LEU A 20 -11.18 -14.58 -3.97
C LEU A 20 -12.19 -13.59 -3.39
N PHE A 21 -13.07 -14.03 -2.50
CA PHE A 21 -14.01 -13.15 -1.82
C PHE A 21 -13.28 -12.15 -0.92
N GLY A 22 -12.28 -12.59 -0.15
CA GLY A 22 -11.46 -11.71 0.68
C GLY A 22 -10.75 -10.62 -0.13
N LEU A 23 -10.09 -10.99 -1.23
CA LEU A 23 -9.42 -10.04 -2.13
C LEU A 23 -10.41 -9.07 -2.79
N THR A 24 -11.57 -9.57 -3.20
CA THR A 24 -12.63 -8.72 -3.78
C THR A 24 -13.12 -7.70 -2.75
N THR A 25 -13.39 -8.12 -1.51
CA THR A 25 -13.75 -7.21 -0.42
C THR A 25 -12.67 -6.15 -0.19
N LYS A 26 -11.38 -6.53 -0.17
CA LYS A 26 -10.28 -5.56 -0.03
C LYS A 26 -10.17 -4.58 -1.20
N ALA A 27 -10.43 -5.03 -2.42
CA ALA A 27 -10.50 -4.13 -3.57
C ALA A 27 -11.64 -3.11 -3.43
N PHE A 28 -12.83 -3.55 -2.98
CA PHE A 28 -13.96 -2.65 -2.72
C PHE A 28 -13.68 -1.66 -1.57
N GLU A 29 -13.07 -2.10 -0.47
CA GLU A 29 -12.62 -1.19 0.61
C GLU A 29 -11.65 -0.11 0.08
N GLY A 30 -10.77 -0.46 -0.87
CA GLY A 30 -9.90 0.50 -1.55
C GLY A 30 -10.69 1.54 -2.35
N VAL A 31 -11.71 1.11 -3.10
CA VAL A 31 -12.62 2.01 -3.83
C VAL A 31 -13.40 2.92 -2.89
N GLU A 32 -13.90 2.39 -1.78
CA GLU A 32 -14.60 3.20 -0.76
C GLU A 32 -13.70 4.31 -0.23
N LYS A 33 -12.44 4.01 0.10
CA LYS A 33 -11.46 5.01 0.54
C LYS A 33 -11.16 6.05 -0.53
N LEU A 34 -11.12 5.67 -1.81
CA LEU A 34 -10.96 6.63 -2.92
C LEU A 34 -12.17 7.58 -3.01
N ILE A 35 -13.38 7.06 -2.86
CA ILE A 35 -14.60 7.86 -2.85
C ILE A 35 -14.59 8.82 -1.65
N GLU A 36 -14.25 8.31 -0.46
CA GLU A 36 -14.12 9.10 0.76
C GLU A 36 -13.12 10.25 0.59
N LEU A 37 -11.93 9.97 0.02
CA LEU A 37 -10.92 10.98 -0.28
C LEU A 37 -11.48 12.07 -1.22
N ASN A 38 -12.16 11.69 -2.29
CA ASN A 38 -12.77 12.65 -3.22
C ASN A 38 -13.84 13.51 -2.53
N LEU A 39 -14.68 12.91 -1.68
CA LEU A 39 -15.67 13.66 -0.91
C LEU A 39 -15.03 14.64 0.06
N GLN A 40 -13.91 14.27 0.70
CA GLN A 40 -13.16 15.17 1.58
C GLN A 40 -12.57 16.37 0.82
N VAL A 41 -12.05 16.14 -0.39
CA VAL A 41 -11.55 17.21 -1.27
C VAL A 41 -12.69 18.15 -1.69
N VAL A 42 -13.85 17.62 -2.08
CA VAL A 42 -15.01 18.43 -2.46
C VAL A 42 -15.49 19.26 -1.27
N LYS A 43 -15.64 18.65 -0.08
CA LYS A 43 -16.08 19.36 1.14
C LYS A 43 -15.11 20.48 1.52
N SER A 44 -13.80 20.19 1.56
CA SER A 44 -12.78 21.20 1.89
C SER A 44 -12.74 22.34 0.88
N THR A 45 -12.89 22.03 -0.41
CA THR A 45 -12.93 23.05 -1.48
C THR A 45 -14.18 23.93 -1.38
N LEU A 46 -15.33 23.36 -1.02
CA LEU A 46 -16.55 24.13 -0.81
C LEU A 46 -16.42 25.08 0.39
N THR A 47 -15.94 24.59 1.53
CA THR A 47 -15.67 25.41 2.73
C THR A 47 -14.72 26.55 2.41
N GLU A 48 -13.60 26.26 1.73
CA GLU A 48 -12.67 27.32 1.32
C GLU A 48 -13.29 28.30 0.33
N SER A 49 -14.12 27.85 -0.61
CA SER A 49 -14.80 28.75 -1.54
C SER A 49 -15.72 29.73 -0.81
N GLN A 50 -16.42 29.26 0.23
CA GLN A 50 -17.24 30.11 1.09
C GLN A 50 -16.38 31.12 1.86
N GLU A 51 -15.29 30.68 2.49
CA GLU A 51 -14.35 31.55 3.21
C GLU A 51 -13.71 32.59 2.29
N ASN A 52 -13.31 32.18 1.08
CA ASN A 52 -12.73 33.05 0.08
C ASN A 52 -13.73 34.09 -0.42
N ALA A 53 -14.99 33.71 -0.63
CA ALA A 53 -16.05 34.65 -0.97
C ALA A 53 -16.28 35.68 0.15
N GLN A 54 -16.32 35.25 1.42
CA GLN A 54 -16.45 36.15 2.56
C GLN A 54 -15.25 37.10 2.68
N ARG A 55 -14.04 36.60 2.50
CA ARG A 55 -12.81 37.40 2.49
C ARG A 55 -12.83 38.42 1.38
N LEU A 56 -13.22 38.04 0.16
CA LEU A 56 -13.30 38.94 -0.98
C LEU A 56 -14.30 40.07 -0.75
N LEU A 57 -15.46 39.77 -0.15
CA LEU A 57 -16.46 40.77 0.24
C LEU A 57 -16.01 41.70 1.37
N SER A 58 -14.99 41.30 2.12
CA SER A 58 -14.46 42.05 3.27
C SER A 58 -13.22 42.90 2.94
N VAL A 59 -12.69 42.82 1.71
CA VAL A 59 -11.54 43.58 1.25
C VAL A 59 -11.87 45.07 1.20
N LYS A 60 -11.04 45.91 1.83
CA LYS A 60 -11.25 47.36 1.96
C LYS A 60 -10.40 48.18 1.00
N ASP A 61 -9.27 47.63 0.54
CA ASP A 61 -8.35 48.32 -0.35
C ASP A 61 -7.61 47.37 -1.32
N ALA A 62 -6.91 47.95 -2.30
CA ALA A 62 -6.17 47.19 -3.31
C ALA A 62 -4.99 46.40 -2.72
N GLN A 63 -4.49 46.78 -1.54
CA GLN A 63 -3.38 46.12 -0.86
C GLN A 63 -3.86 44.81 -0.22
N GLU A 64 -5.02 44.84 0.43
CA GLU A 64 -5.73 43.66 0.93
C GLU A 64 -6.14 42.70 -0.20
N LEU A 65 -6.49 43.22 -1.39
CA LEU A 65 -6.80 42.40 -2.56
C LEU A 65 -5.59 41.61 -3.07
N ILE A 66 -4.40 42.24 -3.14
CA ILE A 66 -3.15 41.58 -3.54
C ILE A 66 -2.75 40.51 -2.50
N ALA A 67 -2.90 40.81 -1.21
CA ALA A 67 -2.66 39.85 -0.14
C ALA A 67 -3.61 38.64 -0.24
N LEU A 68 -4.88 38.87 -0.56
CA LEU A 68 -5.86 37.82 -0.79
C LEU A 68 -5.45 36.93 -1.99
N GLN A 69 -5.11 37.52 -3.14
CA GLN A 69 -4.65 36.79 -4.33
C GLN A 69 -3.45 35.87 -4.04
N ALA A 70 -2.49 36.35 -3.24
CA ALA A 70 -1.34 35.54 -2.82
C ALA A 70 -1.79 34.35 -1.95
N SER A 71 -2.66 34.61 -0.96
CA SER A 71 -3.17 33.59 -0.02
C SER A 71 -3.99 32.49 -0.69
N LEU A 72 -4.66 32.79 -1.82
CA LEU A 72 -5.45 31.82 -2.58
C LEU A 72 -4.59 30.84 -3.41
N SER A 73 -3.35 31.21 -3.74
CA SER A 73 -2.50 30.43 -4.65
C SER A 73 -1.61 29.40 -3.95
N GLN A 74 -1.32 29.61 -2.67
CA GLN A 74 -0.46 28.74 -1.85
C GLN A 74 -1.08 27.36 -1.52
N PRO A 75 -2.38 27.24 -1.19
CA PRO A 75 -2.99 25.97 -0.78
C PRO A 75 -3.08 24.92 -1.89
N VAL A 76 -3.10 25.33 -3.16
CA VAL A 76 -3.36 24.41 -4.29
C VAL A 76 -2.24 23.37 -4.45
N ALA A 77 -0.97 23.79 -4.36
CA ALA A 77 0.16 22.88 -4.49
C ALA A 77 0.23 21.88 -3.32
N GLU A 78 -0.03 22.35 -2.09
CA GLU A 78 -0.06 21.51 -0.89
C GLU A 78 -1.22 20.49 -0.94
N LYS A 79 -2.37 20.90 -1.47
CA LYS A 79 -3.54 20.02 -1.69
C LYS A 79 -3.28 18.92 -2.72
N VAL A 80 -2.71 19.25 -3.88
CA VAL A 80 -2.38 18.26 -4.91
C VAL A 80 -1.39 17.23 -4.37
N LEU A 81 -0.40 17.70 -3.59
CA LEU A 81 0.57 16.82 -2.97
C LEU A 81 -0.04 15.92 -1.89
N SER A 82 -0.90 16.48 -1.02
CA SER A 82 -1.64 15.71 -0.02
C SER A 82 -2.55 14.66 -0.66
N TYR A 83 -3.28 15.03 -1.72
CA TYR A 83 -4.12 14.10 -2.47
C TYR A 83 -3.28 12.98 -3.10
N SER A 84 -2.13 13.30 -3.69
CA SER A 84 -1.22 12.31 -4.28
C SER A 84 -0.65 11.35 -3.22
N ARG A 85 -0.35 11.85 -2.01
CA ARG A 85 0.07 11.02 -0.88
C ARG A 85 -1.05 10.07 -0.44
N HIS A 86 -2.25 10.57 -0.22
CA HIS A 86 -3.38 9.73 0.20
C HIS A 86 -3.74 8.69 -0.86
N LEU A 87 -3.67 9.05 -2.15
CA LEU A 87 -3.83 8.07 -3.23
C LEU A 87 -2.78 6.96 -3.17
N TYR A 88 -1.51 7.33 -2.96
CA TYR A 88 -0.42 6.37 -2.82
C TYR A 88 -0.65 5.44 -1.62
N GLU A 89 -1.03 5.99 -0.46
CA GLU A 89 -1.34 5.21 0.75
C GLU A 89 -2.49 4.21 0.54
N ILE A 90 -3.56 4.62 -0.15
CA ILE A 90 -4.69 3.73 -0.46
C ILE A 90 -4.21 2.59 -1.38
N ALA A 91 -3.45 2.91 -2.42
CA ALA A 91 -2.94 1.93 -3.37
C ALA A 91 -1.96 0.96 -2.71
N SER A 92 -1.00 1.47 -1.93
CA SER A 92 0.01 0.65 -1.24
C SER A 92 -0.62 -0.24 -0.17
N ALA A 93 -1.58 0.27 0.60
CA ALA A 93 -2.32 -0.53 1.58
C ALA A 93 -3.11 -1.66 0.89
N THR A 94 -3.75 -1.37 -0.24
CA THR A 94 -4.47 -2.40 -1.02
C THR A 94 -3.50 -3.46 -1.54
N GLN A 95 -2.36 -3.06 -2.11
CA GLN A 95 -1.32 -3.99 -2.57
C GLN A 95 -0.76 -4.85 -1.42
N ALA A 96 -0.59 -4.28 -0.23
CA ALA A 96 -0.12 -5.01 0.94
C ALA A 96 -1.09 -6.11 1.38
N GLU A 97 -2.40 -5.87 1.31
CA GLU A 97 -3.40 -6.90 1.61
C GLU A 97 -3.34 -8.07 0.60
N PHE A 98 -3.13 -7.78 -0.68
CA PHE A 98 -2.92 -8.81 -1.70
C PHE A 98 -1.65 -9.63 -1.45
N ALA A 99 -0.56 -8.95 -1.07
CA ALA A 99 0.69 -9.60 -0.71
C ALA A 99 0.52 -10.54 0.49
N LYS A 100 -0.22 -10.13 1.53
CA LYS A 100 -0.53 -10.99 2.69
C LYS A 100 -1.26 -12.27 2.32
N VAL A 101 -2.22 -12.21 1.39
CA VAL A 101 -2.92 -13.40 0.90
C VAL A 101 -1.96 -14.35 0.17
N ALA A 102 -1.04 -13.81 -0.64
CA ALA A 102 -0.01 -14.61 -1.29
C ALA A 102 0.97 -15.24 -0.29
N GLU A 103 1.38 -14.50 0.74
CA GLU A 103 2.21 -15.01 1.86
C GLU A 103 1.50 -16.16 2.58
N ALA A 104 0.22 -15.99 2.95
CA ALA A 104 -0.56 -17.02 3.61
C ALA A 104 -0.71 -18.29 2.76
N GLN A 105 -0.94 -18.15 1.45
CA GLN A 105 -1.06 -19.27 0.53
C GLN A 105 0.26 -20.04 0.41
N PHE A 106 1.39 -19.33 0.36
CA PHE A 106 2.72 -19.93 0.34
C PHE A 106 3.01 -20.70 1.63
N GLU A 107 2.72 -20.11 2.79
CA GLU A 107 2.89 -20.77 4.09
C GLU A 107 2.07 -22.06 4.19
N GLU A 108 0.82 -22.04 3.72
CA GLU A 108 -0.05 -23.21 3.71
C GLU A 108 0.53 -24.33 2.81
N GLN A 109 1.00 -23.98 1.61
CA GLN A 109 1.64 -24.95 0.71
C GLN A 109 2.92 -25.52 1.30
N ASN A 110 3.76 -24.68 1.89
CA ASN A 110 4.98 -25.12 2.56
C ASN A 110 4.68 -26.13 3.68
N LYS A 111 3.66 -25.87 4.52
CA LYS A 111 3.18 -26.82 5.54
C LYS A 111 2.75 -28.15 4.94
N LYS A 112 2.01 -28.13 3.83
CA LYS A 112 1.58 -29.35 3.13
C LYS A 112 2.78 -30.16 2.61
N VAL A 113 3.77 -29.49 2.02
CA VAL A 113 4.97 -30.15 1.52
C VAL A 113 5.80 -30.73 2.67
N GLN A 114 5.98 -30.00 3.77
CA GLN A 114 6.65 -30.52 4.97
C GLN A 114 5.95 -31.77 5.51
N ALA A 115 4.62 -31.73 5.61
CA ALA A 115 3.84 -32.89 6.06
C ALA A 115 4.00 -34.11 5.15
N LEU A 116 4.08 -33.90 3.83
CA LEU A 116 4.38 -34.98 2.87
C LEU A 116 5.78 -35.53 3.07
N VAL A 117 6.79 -34.68 3.25
CA VAL A 117 8.17 -35.12 3.49
C VAL A 117 8.31 -35.88 4.80
N ASP A 118 7.64 -35.44 5.86
CA ASP A 118 7.61 -36.17 7.13
C ASP A 118 6.85 -37.49 7.02
N ASN A 119 5.80 -37.56 6.22
CA ASN A 119 5.09 -38.81 5.96
C ASN A 119 5.98 -39.80 5.18
N VAL A 120 6.68 -39.34 4.14
CA VAL A 120 7.65 -40.14 3.40
C VAL A 120 8.76 -40.60 4.34
N ALA A 121 9.32 -39.72 5.17
CA ALA A 121 10.36 -40.06 6.14
C ALA A 121 9.93 -41.17 7.11
N LYS A 122 8.69 -41.14 7.59
CA LYS A 122 8.13 -42.13 8.52
C LYS A 122 7.86 -43.50 7.88
N ASN A 123 7.59 -43.53 6.58
CA ASN A 123 7.23 -44.74 5.84
C ASN A 123 8.31 -45.22 4.88
N ALA A 124 9.51 -44.62 4.91
CA ALA A 124 10.58 -44.92 3.98
C ALA A 124 11.20 -46.31 4.27
N PRO A 125 11.50 -47.12 3.24
CA PRO A 125 12.25 -48.36 3.40
C PRO A 125 13.66 -48.12 3.96
N ALA A 126 14.21 -49.10 4.68
CA ALA A 126 15.59 -49.07 5.14
C ALA A 126 16.57 -48.79 3.98
N GLY A 127 17.51 -47.87 4.18
CA GLY A 127 18.45 -47.41 3.14
C GLY A 127 18.06 -46.10 2.42
N SER A 128 16.89 -45.53 2.74
CA SER A 128 16.39 -44.27 2.15
C SER A 128 16.77 -43.01 2.94
N GLU A 129 17.53 -43.15 4.02
CA GLU A 129 17.81 -42.09 5.00
C GLU A 129 18.51 -40.89 4.36
N THR A 130 19.46 -41.15 3.45
CA THR A 130 20.19 -40.11 2.70
C THR A 130 19.27 -39.30 1.79
N ALA A 131 18.31 -39.95 1.11
CA ALA A 131 17.37 -39.27 0.22
C ALA A 131 16.37 -38.40 1.01
N VAL A 132 15.89 -38.90 2.15
CA VAL A 132 15.02 -38.14 3.06
C VAL A 132 15.76 -36.94 3.66
N ALA A 133 17.03 -37.13 4.05
CA ALA A 133 17.86 -36.05 4.58
C ALA A 133 18.14 -34.95 3.53
N ALA A 134 18.39 -35.36 2.27
CA ALA A 134 18.53 -34.42 1.16
C ALA A 134 17.25 -33.62 0.91
N LEU A 135 16.08 -34.28 0.95
CA LEU A 135 14.79 -33.64 0.75
C LEU A 135 14.46 -32.63 1.87
N LYS A 136 14.72 -32.98 3.13
CA LYS A 136 14.59 -32.05 4.28
C LYS A 136 15.53 -30.86 4.15
N SER A 137 16.77 -31.10 3.74
CA SER A 137 17.75 -30.02 3.52
C SER A 137 17.31 -29.08 2.40
N ALA A 138 16.79 -29.62 1.30
CA ALA A 138 16.26 -28.83 0.19
C ALA A 138 15.05 -27.96 0.62
N LEU A 139 14.14 -28.51 1.43
CA LEU A 139 13.02 -27.74 1.99
C LEU A 139 13.48 -26.60 2.90
N ASN A 140 14.43 -26.88 3.80
CA ASN A 140 14.97 -25.84 4.68
C ASN A 140 15.66 -24.73 3.90
N ALA A 141 16.42 -25.07 2.86
CA ALA A 141 17.06 -24.10 1.97
C ALA A 141 16.02 -23.26 1.21
N ALA A 142 14.95 -23.88 0.69
CA ALA A 142 13.85 -23.17 0.03
C ALA A 142 13.14 -22.20 0.98
N ASN A 143 12.85 -22.62 2.21
CA ASN A 143 12.22 -21.77 3.23
C ASN A 143 13.10 -20.58 3.60
N THR A 144 14.38 -20.82 3.86
CA THR A 144 15.36 -19.76 4.18
C THR A 144 15.47 -18.74 3.03
N THR A 145 15.47 -19.22 1.79
CA THR A 145 15.53 -18.36 0.59
C THR A 145 14.27 -17.51 0.48
N TYR A 146 13.10 -18.10 0.69
CA TYR A 146 11.83 -17.37 0.69
C TYR A 146 11.79 -16.28 1.77
N GLU A 147 12.13 -16.62 3.02
CA GLU A 147 12.20 -15.65 4.13
C GLU A 147 13.16 -14.49 3.81
N THR A 148 14.31 -14.80 3.20
CA THR A 148 15.29 -13.79 2.80
C THR A 148 14.73 -12.86 1.72
N VAL A 149 14.09 -13.41 0.69
CA VAL A 149 13.47 -12.63 -0.39
C VAL A 149 12.31 -11.78 0.15
N GLN A 150 11.46 -12.36 0.99
CA GLN A 150 10.35 -11.66 1.63
C GLN A 150 10.84 -10.49 2.48
N LYS A 151 11.89 -10.70 3.29
CA LYS A 151 12.50 -9.65 4.10
C LYS A 151 13.10 -8.54 3.23
N ALA A 152 13.83 -8.90 2.17
CA ALA A 152 14.40 -7.94 1.24
C ALA A 152 13.31 -7.12 0.52
N ALA A 153 12.21 -7.75 0.12
CA ALA A 153 11.06 -7.08 -0.47
C ALA A 153 10.40 -6.10 0.51
N LYS A 154 10.17 -6.51 1.77
CA LYS A 154 9.63 -5.63 2.83
C LYS A 154 10.54 -4.43 3.08
N GLN A 155 11.85 -4.64 3.19
CA GLN A 155 12.82 -3.56 3.33
C GLN A 155 12.83 -2.62 2.12
N ALA A 156 12.72 -3.14 0.90
CA ALA A 156 12.65 -2.31 -0.30
C ALA A 156 11.40 -1.42 -0.31
N VAL A 157 10.25 -1.94 0.13
CA VAL A 157 9.02 -1.15 0.29
C VAL A 157 9.19 -0.07 1.36
N GLU A 158 9.70 -0.40 2.54
CA GLU A 158 9.95 0.57 3.62
C GLU A 158 10.90 1.71 3.17
N ILE A 159 11.94 1.38 2.40
CA ILE A 159 12.87 2.37 1.82
C ILE A 159 12.13 3.26 0.81
N ALA A 160 11.32 2.66 -0.07
CA ALA A 160 10.55 3.41 -1.05
C ALA A 160 9.55 4.37 -0.38
N GLU A 161 8.83 3.91 0.64
CA GLU A 161 7.90 4.74 1.42
C GLU A 161 8.62 5.88 2.15
N THR A 162 9.76 5.58 2.78
CA THR A 162 10.58 6.60 3.47
C THR A 162 11.06 7.66 2.48
N ASN A 163 11.59 7.26 1.33
CA ASN A 163 12.07 8.17 0.29
C ASN A 163 10.93 9.00 -0.31
N PHE A 164 9.77 8.39 -0.56
CA PHE A 164 8.58 9.10 -1.05
C PHE A 164 8.13 10.16 -0.04
N ASN A 165 8.05 9.81 1.24
CA ASN A 165 7.66 10.73 2.31
C ASN A 165 8.63 11.90 2.44
N ALA A 166 9.94 11.63 2.37
CA ALA A 166 10.99 12.64 2.39
C ALA A 166 10.93 13.57 1.17
N ALA A 167 10.81 13.01 -0.04
CA ALA A 167 10.70 13.77 -1.28
C ALA A 167 9.46 14.67 -1.27
N ALA A 168 8.33 14.13 -0.82
CA ALA A 168 7.11 14.91 -0.68
C ALA A 168 7.24 15.99 0.41
N ALA A 169 7.99 15.77 1.50
CA ALA A 169 8.24 16.80 2.51
C ALA A 169 9.10 17.94 1.95
N VAL A 170 10.12 17.61 1.15
CA VAL A 170 10.93 18.60 0.42
C VAL A 170 10.09 19.38 -0.58
N ALA A 171 9.24 18.70 -1.36
CA ALA A 171 8.33 19.34 -2.31
C ALA A 171 7.35 20.27 -1.61
N THR A 172 6.79 19.87 -0.46
CA THR A 172 5.94 20.71 0.38
C THR A 172 6.70 21.98 0.77
N LYS A 173 7.88 21.83 1.37
CA LYS A 173 8.70 22.95 1.84
C LYS A 173 9.10 23.91 0.70
N ALA A 174 9.39 23.36 -0.49
CA ALA A 174 9.70 24.15 -1.67
C ALA A 174 8.48 24.93 -2.17
N ALA A 175 7.30 24.32 -2.18
CA ALA A 175 6.04 24.98 -2.54
C ALA A 175 5.71 26.12 -1.56
N SER A 176 5.84 25.88 -0.25
CA SER A 176 5.63 26.90 0.77
C SER A 176 6.64 28.06 0.61
N ALA A 177 7.92 27.77 0.36
CA ALA A 177 8.94 28.80 0.14
C ALA A 177 8.72 29.61 -1.14
N ALA A 178 8.24 28.99 -2.21
CA ALA A 178 7.89 29.67 -3.46
C ALA A 178 6.71 30.62 -3.28
N ALA A 179 5.70 30.23 -2.49
CA ALA A 179 4.59 31.10 -2.14
C ALA A 179 5.03 32.31 -1.30
N SER A 180 5.88 32.11 -0.29
CA SER A 180 6.42 33.21 0.53
C SER A 180 7.28 34.20 -0.27
N ARG A 181 8.00 33.73 -1.30
CA ARG A 181 8.78 34.60 -2.20
C ARG A 181 7.90 35.40 -3.17
N ARG A 182 6.71 34.88 -3.50
CA ARG A 182 5.76 35.56 -4.39
C ARG A 182 5.00 36.66 -3.66
N SER A 183 4.74 36.50 -2.36
CA SER A 183 4.16 37.56 -1.51
C SER A 183 5.13 38.70 -1.18
N SER A 184 6.45 38.49 -1.30
CA SER A 184 7.48 39.50 -0.99
C SER A 184 7.96 40.33 -2.19
N LYS A 185 7.45 40.07 -3.41
CA LYS A 185 7.88 40.79 -4.62
C LYS A 185 6.98 42.02 -4.81
N PRO A 186 7.52 43.26 -4.77
CA PRO A 186 6.72 44.44 -5.06
C PRO A 186 6.29 44.40 -6.54
N ALA A 187 5.03 44.72 -6.81
CA ALA A 187 4.57 44.95 -8.17
C ALA A 187 5.32 46.17 -8.73
N ALA A 188 6.02 45.97 -9.84
CA ALA A 188 6.63 47.04 -10.63
C ALA A 188 5.59 47.71 -11.53
#